data_AF-A0A0B2WYJ1-F1
#
_entry.id   AF-A0A0B2WYJ1-F1
#
_cell.length_a   1.000
_cell.length_b   1.000
_cell.length_c   1.000
_cell.angle_alpha   90.00
_cell.angle_beta   90.00
_cell.angle_gamma   90.00
#
_symmetry.space_group_name_H-M   'P 1'
#
loop_
_entity.id
_entity.type
_entity.pdbx_description
1 polymer ?
#
loop_
_entity_poly.entity_id
_entity_poly.type
_entity_poly.pdbx_seq_one_letter_code
_entity_poly.pdbx_strand_id
1 'polypeptide(L)'
;MLVELKNGETLNGHLVQCDTWMNLTLREVVQTSPRGDKFLRLKEAYVKGNNIKYLRVDDDIINQVSESQKGQQGNFRGGRGGHASSRGDHGHAGGRGAGDRGRGGRGSGRAGRARGRGQ
;
A
#
# COMPACT_ATOMS: atom_id res chain seq x y z
N MET A 1 -0.02 -18.95 20.56
CA MET A 1 -0.88 -17.75 20.54
C MET A 1 -2.19 -18.06 21.25
N LEU A 2 -2.72 -17.13 22.05
CA LEU A 2 -4.02 -17.29 22.72
C LEU A 2 -5.08 -16.41 22.05
N VAL A 3 -6.27 -16.97 21.84
CA VAL A 3 -7.44 -16.29 21.29
C VAL A 3 -8.57 -16.36 22.32
N GLU A 4 -9.10 -15.21 22.75
CA GLU A 4 -10.32 -15.16 23.56
C GLU A 4 -11.51 -14.78 22.66
N LEU A 5 -12.55 -15.60 22.72
CA LEU A 5 -13.80 -15.39 22.00
C LEU A 5 -14.79 -14.58 22.83
N LYS A 6 -15.75 -13.92 22.16
CA LYS A 6 -16.78 -13.10 22.81
C LYS A 6 -17.68 -13.88 23.77
N ASN A 7 -17.82 -15.20 23.57
CA ASN A 7 -18.56 -16.08 24.47
C ASN A 7 -17.75 -16.49 25.72
N GLY A 8 -16.50 -16.03 25.86
CA GLY A 8 -15.61 -16.33 26.97
C GLY A 8 -14.75 -17.59 26.78
N GLU A 9 -14.94 -18.35 25.69
CA GLU A 9 -14.05 -19.47 25.39
C GLU A 9 -12.67 -18.98 24.98
N THR A 10 -11.64 -19.75 25.33
CA THR A 10 -10.27 -19.46 24.90
C THR A 10 -9.70 -20.60 24.08
N LEU A 11 -9.02 -20.28 22.99
CA LEU A 11 -8.30 -21.22 22.13
C LEU A 11 -6.81 -20.88 22.20
N ASN A 12 -6.00 -21.85 22.61
CA ASN A 12 -4.54 -21.73 22.57
C ASN A 12 -4.00 -22.66 21.49
N GLY A 13 -3.27 -22.12 20.51
CA GLY A 13 -2.69 -22.91 19.44
C GLY A 13 -1.74 -22.11 18.54
N HIS A 14 -1.35 -22.75 17.44
CA HIS A 14 -0.46 -22.17 16.44
C HIS A 14 -1.28 -21.57 15.29
N LEU A 15 -1.04 -20.30 14.97
CA LEU A 15 -1.67 -19.64 13.83
C LEU A 15 -1.11 -20.22 12.52
N VAL A 16 -1.99 -20.74 11.68
CA VAL A 16 -1.65 -21.24 10.34
C VAL A 16 -1.98 -20.21 9.27
N GLN A 17 -3.18 -19.64 9.36
CA GLN A 17 -3.68 -18.68 8.38
C GLN A 17 -4.58 -17.66 9.05
N CYS A 18 -4.49 -16.41 8.57
CA CYS A 18 -5.36 -15.30 8.91
C CYS A 18 -5.80 -14.61 7.61
N ASP A 19 -7.07 -14.26 7.48
CA ASP A 19 -7.57 -13.46 6.36
C ASP A 19 -7.83 -11.99 6.75
N THR A 20 -8.26 -11.18 5.78
CA THR A 20 -8.55 -9.75 5.98
C THR A 20 -9.75 -9.48 6.90
N TRP A 21 -10.58 -10.47 7.18
CA TRP A 21 -11.72 -10.39 8.10
C TRP A 21 -11.39 -10.94 9.49
N MET A 22 -10.12 -11.25 9.73
CA MET A 22 -9.61 -11.92 10.93
C MET A 22 -10.19 -13.33 11.17
N ASN A 23 -10.64 -14.03 10.13
CA ASN A 23 -10.89 -15.46 10.29
C ASN A 23 -9.55 -16.19 10.45
N LEU A 24 -9.47 -17.08 11.44
CA LEU A 24 -8.23 -17.75 11.81
C LEU A 24 -8.35 -19.25 11.63
N THR A 25 -7.29 -19.85 11.08
CA THR A 25 -7.06 -21.29 11.14
C THR A 25 -5.94 -21.56 12.11
N LEU A 26 -6.21 -22.37 13.13
CA LEU A 26 -5.28 -22.72 14.19
C LEU A 26 -5.00 -24.23 14.18
N ARG A 27 -3.77 -24.64 14.47
CA ARG A 27 -3.37 -26.05 14.66
C ARG A 27 -2.95 -26.34 16.09
N GLU A 28 -3.09 -27.61 16.47
CA GLU A 28 -2.73 -28.15 17.79
C GLU A 28 -3.36 -27.33 18.92
N VAL A 29 -4.69 -27.23 18.86
CA VAL A 29 -5.45 -26.26 19.66
C VAL A 29 -5.91 -26.90 20.95
N VAL A 30 -5.71 -26.19 22.06
CA VAL A 30 -6.36 -26.44 23.33
C VAL A 30 -7.49 -25.43 23.50
N GLN A 31 -8.73 -25.90 23.43
CA GLN A 31 -9.91 -25.12 23.77
C GLN A 31 -10.18 -25.24 25.27
N THR A 32 -10.47 -24.11 25.90
CA THR A 32 -10.91 -24.01 27.28
C THR A 32 -12.31 -23.39 27.31
N SER A 33 -13.21 -24.01 28.07
CA SER A 33 -14.57 -23.49 28.28
C SER A 33 -14.54 -22.12 28.99
N PRO A 34 -15.62 -21.32 28.94
CA PRO A 34 -15.65 -20.00 29.58
C PRO A 34 -15.47 -20.04 31.10
N ARG A 35 -15.77 -21.18 31.72
CA ARG A 35 -15.63 -21.41 33.17
C ARG A 35 -14.30 -22.05 33.56
N GLY A 36 -13.45 -22.40 32.59
CA GLY A 36 -12.17 -23.06 32.85
C GLY A 36 -12.26 -24.49 33.36
N ASP A 37 -13.44 -25.11 33.27
CA ASP A 37 -13.72 -26.45 33.81
C ASP A 37 -13.51 -27.58 32.79
N LYS A 38 -13.48 -27.26 31.49
CA LYS A 38 -13.35 -28.23 30.41
C LYS A 38 -12.26 -27.83 29.44
N PHE A 39 -11.43 -28.80 29.09
CA PHE A 39 -10.34 -28.66 28.14
C PHE A 39 -10.49 -29.68 27.02
N LEU A 40 -10.50 -29.22 25.77
CA LEU A 40 -10.58 -30.05 24.58
C LEU A 40 -9.32 -29.85 23.75
N ARG A 41 -8.67 -30.95 23.37
CA ARG A 41 -7.56 -30.93 22.41
C ARG A 41 -8.09 -31.20 21.02
N LEU A 42 -7.85 -30.28 20.10
CA LEU A 42 -8.27 -30.32 18.72
C LEU A 42 -7.03 -30.33 17.82
N LYS A 43 -7.06 -31.13 16.75
CA LYS A 43 -5.97 -31.10 15.75
C LYS A 43 -5.92 -29.76 15.02
N GLU A 44 -7.08 -29.23 14.68
CA GLU A 44 -7.26 -27.98 13.95
C GLU A 44 -8.57 -27.31 14.40
N ALA A 45 -8.59 -25.97 14.36
CA ALA A 45 -9.80 -25.18 14.64
C ALA A 45 -9.90 -24.02 13.66
N TYR A 46 -11.11 -23.78 13.15
CA TYR A 46 -11.44 -22.60 12.37
C TYR A 46 -12.27 -21.63 13.20
N VAL A 47 -11.85 -20.38 13.27
CA VAL A 47 -12.48 -19.33 14.07
C VAL A 47 -12.93 -18.21 13.15
N LYS A 48 -14.22 -17.84 13.22
CA LYS A 48 -14.71 -16.64 12.53
C LYS A 48 -14.24 -15.38 13.25
N GLY A 49 -13.70 -14.43 12.50
CA GLY A 49 -13.10 -13.20 13.04
C GLY A 49 -14.08 -12.31 13.81
N ASN A 50 -15.36 -12.31 13.40
CA ASN A 50 -16.40 -11.55 14.08
C ASN A 50 -16.66 -11.99 15.54
N ASN A 51 -16.28 -13.22 15.90
CA ASN A 51 -16.46 -13.79 17.24
C ASN A 51 -15.25 -13.56 18.15
N ILE A 52 -14.16 -13.00 17.63
CA ILE A 52 -12.94 -12.74 18.39
C ILE A 52 -13.15 -11.50 19.28
N LYS A 53 -12.71 -11.60 20.54
CA LYS A 53 -12.65 -10.47 21.46
C LYS A 53 -11.25 -9.87 21.47
N TYR A 54 -10.22 -10.69 21.68
CA TYR A 54 -8.82 -10.28 21.56
C TYR A 54 -7.91 -11.48 21.30
N LEU A 55 -6.67 -11.17 20.88
CA LEU A 55 -5.58 -12.12 20.70
C LEU A 55 -4.43 -11.73 21.64
N ARG A 56 -3.72 -12.71 22.20
CA ARG A 56 -2.42 -12.51 22.86
C ARG A 56 -1.33 -13.11 22.00
N VAL A 57 -0.36 -12.29 21.67
CA VAL A 57 0.78 -12.61 20.82
C VAL A 57 2.05 -12.40 21.67
N ASP A 58 3.08 -13.18 21.41
CA ASP A 58 4.34 -13.05 22.12
C ASP A 58 5.05 -11.75 21.74
N ASP A 59 5.67 -11.07 22.71
CA ASP A 59 6.31 -9.77 22.51
C ASP A 59 7.45 -9.82 21.47
N ASP A 60 8.12 -10.97 21.34
CA ASP A 60 9.21 -11.18 20.37
C ASP A 60 8.76 -11.01 18.91
N ILE A 61 7.48 -11.28 18.60
CA ILE A 61 6.93 -11.11 17.25
C ILE A 61 6.92 -9.62 16.84
N ILE A 62 6.72 -8.70 17.79
CA ILE A 62 6.65 -7.26 17.53
C ILE A 62 7.99 -6.78 16.94
N ASN A 63 9.09 -7.25 17.53
CA ASN A 63 10.44 -6.86 17.09
C ASN A 63 10.72 -7.36 15.66
N GLN A 64 10.38 -8.62 15.35
CA GLN A 64 10.61 -9.22 14.03
C GLN A 64 9.83 -8.55 12.90
N VAL A 65 8.57 -8.16 13.17
CA VAL A 65 7.74 -7.45 12.18
C VAL A 65 8.30 -6.06 11.90
N SER A 66 8.81 -5.37 12.92
CA SER A 66 9.39 -4.03 12.76
C SER A 66 10.62 -4.01 11.83
N GLU A 67 11.43 -5.07 11.85
CA GLU A 67 12.59 -5.24 10.98
C GLU A 67 12.17 -5.59 9.55
N SER A 68 11.19 -6.49 9.40
CA SER A 68 10.65 -6.91 8.11
C SER A 68 9.99 -5.77 7.32
N GLN A 69 9.27 -4.87 8.02
CA GLN A 69 8.60 -3.73 7.39
C GLN A 69 9.60 -2.68 6.86
N LYS A 70 10.73 -2.49 7.55
CA LYS A 70 11.81 -1.60 7.09
C LYS A 70 12.47 -2.11 5.81
N GLY A 71 12.64 -3.43 5.68
CA GLY A 71 13.15 -4.06 4.46
C GLY A 71 12.25 -3.86 3.24
N GLN A 72 10.93 -3.97 3.40
CA GLN A 72 9.98 -3.75 2.30
C GLN A 72 9.87 -2.28 1.87
N GLN A 73 9.97 -1.33 2.80
CA GLN A 73 9.87 0.10 2.49
C GLN A 73 11.12 0.64 1.77
N GLY A 74 12.27 -0.03 1.91
CA GLY A 74 13.50 0.26 1.17
C GLY A 74 13.39 0.03 -0.34
N ASN A 75 12.62 -0.99 -0.77
CA ASN A 75 12.46 -1.32 -2.19
C ASN A 75 11.49 -0.40 -2.93
N PHE A 76 10.61 0.32 -2.23
CA PHE A 76 9.65 1.24 -2.84
C PHE A 76 10.15 2.70 -2.94
N ARG A 77 11.29 3.02 -2.31
CA ARG A 77 11.95 4.33 -2.41
C ARG A 77 13.01 4.42 -3.53
N GLY A 78 13.04 3.45 -4.44
CA GLY A 78 13.89 3.51 -5.65
C GLY A 78 13.27 4.31 -6.82
N GLY A 79 12.10 4.93 -6.63
CA GLY A 79 11.32 5.50 -7.73
C GLY A 79 10.72 6.86 -7.46
N ARG A 80 11.48 7.86 -6.97
CA ARG A 80 11.12 9.28 -7.18
C ARG A 80 12.21 10.28 -6.79
N GLY A 81 12.75 10.95 -7.81
CA GLY A 81 13.51 12.21 -7.74
C GLY A 81 15.02 11.99 -7.62
N GLY A 82 15.89 12.55 -8.45
CA GLY A 82 15.76 13.56 -9.50
C GLY A 82 17.17 13.95 -9.96
N HIS A 83 17.23 14.66 -11.09
CA HIS A 83 18.40 15.38 -11.59
C HIS A 83 19.63 14.56 -12.05
N ALA A 84 19.55 14.06 -13.28
CA ALA A 84 20.65 14.20 -14.23
C ALA A 84 20.07 14.68 -15.56
N SER A 85 19.73 15.97 -15.59
CA SER A 85 19.65 16.73 -16.84
C SER A 85 21.04 16.71 -17.49
N SER A 86 21.30 15.71 -18.33
CA SER A 86 22.43 15.72 -19.25
C SER A 86 21.98 15.20 -20.61
N ARG A 87 21.08 15.96 -21.23
CA ARG A 87 20.86 16.01 -22.68
C ARG A 87 20.99 17.47 -23.07
N GLY A 88 22.22 17.94 -23.08
CA GLY A 88 22.55 19.33 -23.34
C GLY A 88 24.06 19.53 -23.52
N ASP A 89 24.73 18.56 -24.15
CA ASP A 89 26.07 18.76 -24.69
C ASP A 89 25.92 18.94 -26.20
N HIS A 90 25.64 20.18 -26.61
CA HIS A 90 25.94 20.68 -27.95
C HIS A 90 26.83 21.90 -27.75
N GLY A 91 28.06 21.60 -27.32
CA GLY A 91 29.17 22.53 -27.36
C GLY A 91 29.35 23.09 -28.78
N HIS A 92 29.56 24.41 -28.82
CA HIS A 92 30.01 25.17 -29.97
C HIS A 92 31.10 24.46 -30.79
N ALA A 93 30.81 24.17 -32.05
CA ALA A 93 31.83 24.01 -33.09
C ALA A 93 31.25 24.23 -34.49
N GLY A 94 31.53 25.41 -35.08
CA GLY A 94 31.82 25.53 -36.51
C GLY A 94 30.67 25.86 -37.47
N GLY A 95 30.92 26.87 -38.32
CA GLY A 95 30.23 27.07 -39.61
C GLY A 95 29.49 28.40 -39.69
N ARG A 96 30.14 29.52 -40.06
CA ARG A 96 30.17 30.03 -41.46
C ARG A 96 28.82 29.93 -42.17
N GLY A 97 28.15 31.07 -42.37
CA GLY A 97 27.26 31.22 -43.53
C GLY A 97 26.02 32.09 -43.31
N ALA A 98 26.10 33.31 -43.83
CA ALA A 98 25.12 33.91 -44.74
C ALA A 98 23.65 34.07 -44.29
N GLY A 99 23.14 35.30 -44.46
CA GLY A 99 21.75 35.46 -44.90
C GLY A 99 20.98 36.62 -44.30
N ASP A 100 21.29 37.82 -44.77
CA ASP A 100 20.37 38.95 -44.87
C ASP A 100 19.02 38.54 -45.53
N ARG A 101 17.90 39.11 -45.05
CA ARG A 101 16.54 39.32 -45.68
C ARG A 101 15.44 39.04 -44.64
N GLY A 102 14.71 40.03 -44.11
CA GLY A 102 13.73 40.90 -44.80
C GLY A 102 12.44 40.88 -43.94
N ARG A 103 12.03 41.98 -43.30
CA ARG A 103 11.09 43.00 -43.80
C ARG A 103 9.78 42.45 -44.41
N GLY A 104 8.66 42.71 -43.71
CA GLY A 104 7.29 42.75 -44.26
C GLY A 104 6.37 41.66 -43.69
N GLY A 105 5.11 41.91 -43.30
CA GLY A 105 4.28 43.08 -43.50
C GLY A 105 2.91 42.94 -42.82
N ARG A 106 2.15 44.03 -42.96
CA ARG A 106 0.81 44.34 -42.44
C ARG A 106 -0.28 43.37 -42.91
N GLY A 107 -1.33 43.21 -42.09
CA GLY A 107 -2.68 42.80 -42.52
C GLY A 107 -3.54 42.45 -41.29
N SER A 108 -4.22 43.40 -40.64
CA SER A 108 -5.60 43.86 -40.96
C SER A 108 -6.60 42.72 -41.18
N GLY A 109 -7.43 42.45 -40.17
CA GLY A 109 -8.58 41.54 -40.26
C GLY A 109 -9.56 41.77 -39.11
N ARG A 110 -10.38 42.80 -39.26
CA ARG A 110 -11.49 43.21 -38.39
C ARG A 110 -12.71 42.30 -38.61
N ALA A 111 -13.55 42.19 -37.58
CA ALA A 111 -14.93 41.63 -37.57
C ALA A 111 -15.03 40.09 -37.41
N GLY A 112 -15.97 39.53 -36.64
CA GLY A 112 -17.26 40.08 -36.26
C GLY A 112 -17.78 39.62 -34.90
N ARG A 113 -18.70 40.45 -34.40
CA ARG A 113 -19.45 40.38 -33.15
C ARG A 113 -20.90 40.09 -33.54
N ALA A 114 -21.51 39.00 -33.08
CA ALA A 114 -22.97 38.82 -32.96
C ALA A 114 -23.25 37.44 -32.32
N ARG A 115 -23.86 37.36 -31.11
CA ARG A 115 -25.31 37.15 -30.83
C ARG A 115 -25.80 35.77 -31.34
N GLY A 116 -26.47 34.89 -30.59
CA GLY A 116 -27.14 34.91 -29.28
C GLY A 116 -28.26 33.83 -29.25
N ARG A 117 -28.87 33.60 -28.07
CA ARG A 117 -30.07 32.77 -27.74
C ARG A 117 -29.92 31.26 -27.93
N GLY A 118 -30.39 30.37 -27.05
CA GLY A 118 -31.42 30.45 -26.01
C GLY A 118 -32.50 29.41 -26.33
N GLN A 119 -32.55 28.33 -25.55
CA GLN A 119 -33.70 27.61 -24.99
C GLN A 119 -33.15 26.60 -23.98
#